data_AF-A0A016U431-F1
#
_entry.id   AF-A0A016U431-F1
#
_cell.length_a   1.000
_cell.length_b   1.000
_cell.length_c   1.000
_cell.angle_alpha   90.00
_cell.angle_beta   90.00
_cell.angle_gamma   90.00
#
_symmetry.space_group_name_H-M   'P 1'
#
loop_
_entity.id
_entity.type
_entity.pdbx_description
1 polymer ?
#
loop_
_entity_poly.entity_id
_entity_poly.type
_entity_poly.pdbx_seq_one_letter_code
_entity_poly.pdbx_strand_id
1 'polypeptide(L)' 'MELLHQPAPLLEISGYLTELRKQRNNSIQTEHQYLYIHQVILVYLKKTKFLDDSVTPYLEAFTKEYVAATKGF' A
#
# COMPACT_ATOMS: atom_id res chain seq x y z
N MET A 1 9.17 10.56 7.99
CA MET A 1 9.56 10.96 6.61
C MET A 1 11.01 10.63 6.29
N GLU A 2 11.85 10.18 7.24
CA GLU A 2 13.28 9.93 7.01
C GLU A 2 13.59 8.60 6.29
N LEU A 3 12.68 7.62 6.30
CA LEU A 3 12.88 6.31 5.65
C LEU A 3 13.03 6.36 4.11
N LEU A 4 12.57 7.44 3.45
CA LEU A 4 12.62 7.57 1.99
C LEU A 4 13.93 8.17 1.46
N HIS A 5 14.79 8.71 2.33
CA HIS A 5 16.04 9.37 1.93
C HIS A 5 17.28 8.49 2.08
N GLN A 6 17.12 7.28 2.61
CA GLN A 6 18.22 6.31 2.68
C GLN A 6 18.18 5.37 1.47
N PRO A 7 19.31 5.12 0.79
CA PRO A 7 19.41 4.09 -0.24
C PRO A 7 19.31 2.72 0.44
N ALA A 8 18.09 2.30 0.74
CA ALA A 8 17.76 1.01 1.31
C ALA A 8 17.02 0.16 0.26
N PRO A 9 17.16 -1.18 0.31
CA PRO A 9 16.37 -2.05 -0.54
C PRO A 9 14.87 -1.80 -0.31
N LEU A 10 14.10 -1.82 -1.39
CA LEU A 10 12.64 -1.80 -1.30
C LEU A 10 12.18 -3.05 -0.55
N LEU A 11 11.66 -2.86 0.67
CA LEU A 11 11.07 -3.93 1.46
C LEU A 11 9.59 -4.09 1.10
N GLU A 12 8.99 -5.21 1.51
CA GLU A 12 7.54 -5.36 1.49
C GLU A 12 6.88 -4.26 2.35
N ILE A 13 5.64 -3.87 2.01
CA ILE A 13 4.88 -2.83 2.73
C ILE A 13 4.72 -3.19 4.22
N SER A 14 4.57 -4.49 4.53
CA SER A 14 4.54 -5.03 5.89
C SER A 14 5.83 -4.72 6.68
N GLY A 15 6.99 -4.81 6.02
CA GLY A 15 8.29 -4.43 6.57
C GLY A 15 8.37 -2.94 6.87
N TYR A 16 7.96 -2.09 5.91
CA TYR A 16 7.90 -0.63 6.12
C TYR A 16 7.00 -0.24 7.29
N LEU A 17 5.82 -0.87 7.42
CA LEU A 17 4.92 -0.62 8.54
C LEU A 17 5.54 -1.01 9.88
N THR A 18 6.28 -2.12 9.91
CA THR A 18 6.99 -2.58 11.11
C THR A 18 8.03 -1.56 11.55
N GLU A 19 8.86 -1.05 10.63
CA GLU A 19 9.85 -0.01 10.95
C GLU A 19 9.19 1.31 11.35
N LEU A 20 8.10 1.70 10.70
CA LEU A 20 7.34 2.90 11.05
C LEU A 20 6.82 2.83 12.50
N ARG A 21 6.33 1.66 12.93
CA ARG A 21 5.81 1.45 14.28
C ARG A 21 6.88 1.51 15.37
N LYS A 22 8.16 1.29 15.03
CA LYS A 22 9.29 1.50 15.96
C LYS A 22 9.53 2.97 16.27
N GLN A 23 9.29 3.86 15.29
CA GLN A 23 9.45 5.31 15.47
C GLN A 23 8.20 5.95 16.08
N ARG A 24 7.02 5.47 15.71
CA ARG A 24 5.73 5.94 16.23
C ARG A 24 4.75 4.78 16.38
N ASN A 25 4.48 4.41 17.63
CA ASN A 25 3.55 3.33 17.94
C ASN A 25 2.14 3.61 17.36
N ASN A 26 1.37 2.54 17.16
CA ASN A 26 -0.03 2.61 16.69
C ASN A 26 -0.22 3.36 15.35
N SER A 27 0.83 3.47 14.53
CA SER A 27 0.70 3.85 13.13
C SER A 27 -0.02 2.74 12.37
N ILE A 28 -1.11 3.09 11.68
CA ILE A 28 -2.00 2.20 10.91
C ILE A 28 -2.53 1.06 11.80
N GLN A 29 -3.72 1.23 12.36
CA GLN A 29 -4.24 0.37 13.43
C GLN A 29 -5.23 -0.68 12.95
N THR A 30 -5.98 -0.37 11.89
CA THR A 30 -7.03 -1.25 11.38
C THR A 30 -6.63 -1.88 10.05
N GLU A 31 -7.18 -3.05 9.77
CA GLU A 31 -7.04 -3.71 8.48
C GLU A 31 -7.53 -2.81 7.33
N HIS A 32 -8.63 -2.08 7.53
CA HIS A 32 -9.14 -1.10 6.56
C HIS A 32 -8.13 0.00 6.23
N GLN A 33 -7.42 0.55 7.23
CA GLN A 33 -6.37 1.55 6.98
C GLN A 33 -5.20 0.94 6.18
N TYR A 34 -4.83 -0.30 6.49
CA TYR A 34 -3.77 -1.01 5.79
C TYR A 34 -4.13 -1.24 4.32
N LEU A 35 -5.35 -1.75 4.06
CA LEU A 35 -5.86 -1.98 2.71
C LEU A 35 -6.02 -0.68 1.91
N TYR A 36 -6.51 0.39 2.55
CA TYR A 36 -6.62 1.70 1.90
C TYR A 36 -5.27 2.21 1.40
N ILE A 37 -4.22 2.09 2.21
CA ILE A 37 -2.87 2.50 1.82
C ILE A 37 -2.37 1.69 0.62
N HIS A 38 -2.63 0.38 0.59
CA HIS A 38 -2.29 -0.45 -0.58
C HIS A 38 -3.03 0.02 -1.83
N GLN A 39 -4.33 0.30 -1.72
CA GLN A 39 -5.11 0.83 -2.84
C GLN A 39 -4.54 2.15 -3.36
N VAL A 40 -4.20 3.10 -2.48
CA VAL A 40 -3.63 4.39 -2.88
C VAL A 40 -2.28 4.23 -3.58
N ILE A 41 -1.38 3.41 -3.02
CA ILE A 41 -0.05 3.17 -3.58
C ILE A 41 -0.17 2.51 -4.96
N LEU A 42 -0.95 1.45 -5.09
CA LEU A 42 -1.08 0.72 -6.35
C LEU A 42 -1.73 1.57 -7.45
N VAL A 43 -2.75 2.38 -7.11
CA VAL A 43 -3.36 3.34 -8.03
C VAL A 43 -2.35 4.40 -8.47
N TYR A 44 -1.54 4.92 -7.54
CA TYR A 44 -0.49 5.88 -7.86
C TYR A 44 0.52 5.26 -8.84
N LEU A 45 1.07 4.09 -8.52
CA LEU A 45 2.06 3.40 -9.35
C LEU A 45 1.54 3.10 -10.76
N LYS A 46 0.26 2.69 -10.90
CA LYS A 46 -0.41 2.53 -12.20
C LYS A 46 -0.44 3.85 -12.97
N LYS A 47 -0.89 4.94 -12.35
CA LYS A 47 -0.98 6.26 -13.00
C LYS A 47 0.37 6.80 -13.46
N THR A 48 1.43 6.54 -12.69
CA THR A 48 2.80 6.97 -12.99
C THR A 48 3.56 6.02 -13.91
N LYS A 49 2.94 4.93 -14.39
CA LYS A 49 3.56 3.92 -15.27
C LYS A 49 4.82 3.27 -14.65
N PHE A 50 4.82 3.10 -13.33
CA PHE A 50 5.83 2.31 -12.62
C PHE A 50 5.47 0.82 -12.51
N LEU A 51 4.29 0.45 -13.00
CA LEU A 51 3.81 -0.92 -13.06
C LEU A 51 3.79 -1.40 -14.52
N ASP A 52 4.22 -2.63 -14.74
CA ASP A 52 4.11 -3.31 -16.03
C ASP A 52 2.63 -3.68 -16.33
N ASP A 53 2.25 -3.74 -17.60
CA ASP A 53 0.87 -4.05 -17.98
C ASP A 53 0.44 -5.46 -17.50
N SER A 54 1.38 -6.38 -17.32
CA SER A 54 1.14 -7.71 -16.76
C SER A 54 0.53 -7.71 -15.35
N VAL A 55 0.74 -6.65 -14.56
CA VAL A 55 0.18 -6.56 -13.20
C VAL A 55 -1.22 -5.94 -13.16
N THR A 56 -1.69 -5.37 -14.28
CA THR A 56 -2.99 -4.69 -14.37
C THR A 56 -4.18 -5.57 -13.98
N PRO A 57 -4.28 -6.84 -14.42
CA PRO A 57 -5.41 -7.71 -14.05
C PRO A 57 -5.50 -7.95 -12.54
N TYR A 58 -4.35 -8.09 -11.87
CA TYR A 58 -4.28 -8.31 -10.42
C TYR A 58 -4.69 -7.05 -9.65
N LEU A 59 -4.27 -5.88 -10.12
CA LEU A 59 -4.66 -4.61 -9.52
C LEU A 59 -6.17 -4.34 -9.66
N GLU A 60 -6.75 -4.70 -10.80
CA GLU A 60 -8.18 -4.56 -11.03
C GLU A 60 -9.00 -5.53 -10.16
N ALA A 61 -8.53 -6.78 -10.02
CA ALA A 61 -9.11 -7.75 -9.09
C ALA A 61 -9.06 -7.24 -7.64
N PHE A 62 -7.88 -6.82 -7.17
CA PHE A 62 -7.71 -6.25 -5.83
C PHE A 62 -8.62 -5.03 -5.60
N THR A 63 -8.66 -4.09 -6.56
CA THR A 63 -9.49 -2.88 -6.45
C THR A 63 -10.97 -3.25 -6.33
N LYS A 64 -11.44 -4.22 -7.13
CA LYS A 64 -12.83 -4.69 -7.09
C LYS A 64 -13.17 -5.33 -5.74
N GLU A 65 -12.31 -6.22 -5.24
CA GLU A 65 -12.47 -6.88 -3.94
C GLU A 65 -12.45 -5.87 -2.80
N TYR A 66 -11.50 -4.93 -2.82
CA TYR A 66 -11.41 -3.83 -1.87
C TYR A 66 -12.70 -3.01 -1.83
N VAL A 67 -13.18 -2.53 -2.99
CA VAL A 67 -14.42 -1.74 -3.08
C VAL A 67 -15.63 -2.53 -2.57
N ALA A 68 -15.70 -3.83 -2.84
CA ALA A 68 -16.77 -4.68 -2.32
C ALA A 68 -16.69 -4.82 -0.79
N ALA A 69 -15.50 -5.03 -0.23
CA ALA A 69 -15.26 -5.19 1.20
C ALA A 69 -15.45 -3.88 1.99
N THR A 70 -15.26 -2.72 1.36
CA THR A 70 -15.44 -1.42 2.01
C THR A 70 -16.76 -0.73 1.68
N LYS A 71 -17.68 -1.38 0.95
CA LYS A 71 -18.97 -0.79 0.60
C LYS A 71 -19.87 -0.70 1.84
N GLY A 72 -20.13 0.52 2.32
CA GLY A 72 -21.01 0.78 3.46
C GLY A 72 -20.30 1.12 4.78
N PHE A 73 -18.97 1.25 4.74
CA PHE A 73 -18.20 2.03 5.71
C PHE A 73 -18.08 3.49 5.27
#